data_AF-L9ZK64-F1
#
_entry.id   AF-L9ZK64-F1
#
_cell.length_a   1.000
_cell.length_b   1.000
_cell.length_c   1.000
_cell.angle_alpha   90.00
_cell.angle_beta   90.00
_cell.angle_gamma   90.00
#
_symmetry.space_group_name_H-M   'P 1'
#
loop_
_entity.id
_entity.type
_entity.pdbx_description
1 polymer ?
#
loop_
_entity_poly.entity_id
_entity_poly.type
_entity_poly.pdbx_seq_one_letter_code
_entity_poly.pdbx_strand_id
1 'polypeptide(L)'
;MYAAIDTETKLILDVALFGRHGTDPAAAFLHRLNEKYDLFDIVFLVDQFGYRTALARLGLSSRVNYTKRNLIEKWFHTLKIRIDPFHNSWVGSRSSVREWFEQFMHYYNCQRPHQALDGKTPIEEVQN
;
A
#
# COMPACT_ATOMS: atom_id res chain seq x y z
N MET A 1 -10.04 -0.39 1.54
CA MET A 1 -8.86 -0.27 0.66
C MET A 1 -7.67 -0.69 1.50
N TYR A 2 -6.79 -1.50 0.93
CA TYR A 2 -5.54 -1.94 1.53
C TYR A 2 -4.40 -1.47 0.65
N ALA A 3 -3.30 -1.01 1.23
CA ALA A 3 -2.07 -0.79 0.48
C ALA A 3 -0.85 -1.16 1.32
N ALA A 4 0.25 -1.43 0.63
CA ALA A 4 1.55 -1.67 1.21
C ALA A 4 2.56 -0.70 0.60
N ILE A 5 3.36 -0.09 1.45
CA ILE A 5 4.40 0.86 1.07
C ILE A 5 5.67 0.53 1.82
N ASP A 6 6.80 0.57 1.13
CA ASP A 6 8.11 0.55 1.74
C ASP A 6 8.39 1.91 2.41
N THR A 7 8.72 1.92 3.70
CA THR A 7 8.89 3.17 4.44
C THR A 7 10.21 3.88 4.15
N GLU A 8 11.20 3.19 3.61
CA GLU A 8 12.54 3.70 3.36
C GLU A 8 12.58 4.27 1.94
N THR A 9 12.28 3.43 0.95
CA THR A 9 12.30 3.80 -0.47
C THR A 9 11.04 4.53 -0.93
N LYS A 10 10.00 4.58 -0.07
CA LYS A 10 8.66 5.09 -0.39
C LYS A 10 7.95 4.31 -1.47
N LEU A 11 8.46 3.16 -1.92
CA LEU A 11 7.88 2.38 -3.00
C LEU A 11 6.50 1.86 -2.61
N ILE A 12 5.49 2.12 -3.43
CA ILE A 12 4.19 1.44 -3.30
C ILE A 12 4.35 0.02 -3.84
N LEU A 13 4.17 -0.96 -2.97
CA LEU A 13 4.31 -2.38 -3.31
C LEU A 13 3.04 -2.92 -3.97
N ASP A 14 1.88 -2.57 -3.41
CA ASP A 14 0.56 -2.94 -3.94
C ASP A 14 -0.57 -2.08 -3.32
N VAL A 15 -1.68 -1.93 -4.04
CA VAL A 15 -2.93 -1.28 -3.60
C VAL A 15 -4.11 -2.11 -4.09
N ALA A 16 -5.07 -2.40 -3.21
CA ALA A 16 -6.33 -3.04 -3.61
C ALA A 16 -7.56 -2.58 -2.86
N LEU A 17 -8.68 -2.63 -3.57
CA LEU A 17 -10.00 -2.40 -3.02
C LEU A 17 -10.74 -3.72 -2.82
N PHE A 18 -11.31 -3.88 -1.63
CA PHE A 18 -12.17 -5.00 -1.27
C PHE A 18 -13.52 -4.44 -0.83
N GLY A 19 -14.59 -5.20 -1.06
CA GLY A 19 -15.96 -4.76 -0.76
C GLY A 19 -16.26 -4.57 0.74
N ARG A 20 -15.41 -5.10 1.63
CA ARG A 20 -15.51 -4.92 3.08
C ARG A 20 -14.13 -4.88 3.73
N HIS A 21 -14.02 -4.20 4.87
CA HIS A 21 -12.86 -4.34 5.76
C HIS A 21 -13.03 -5.58 6.63
N GLY A 22 -11.92 -6.21 7.03
CA GLY A 22 -11.93 -7.37 7.91
C GLY A 22 -10.71 -8.27 7.71
N THR A 23 -10.64 -9.32 8.54
CA THR A 23 -9.49 -10.25 8.58
C THR A 23 -9.29 -10.99 7.26
N ASP A 24 -10.35 -11.51 6.63
CA ASP A 24 -10.17 -12.30 5.40
C ASP A 24 -9.73 -11.44 4.21
N PRO A 25 -10.30 -10.25 3.95
CA PRO A 25 -9.75 -9.32 2.97
C PRO A 25 -8.30 -8.90 3.26
N ALA A 26 -7.93 -8.69 4.53
CA ALA A 26 -6.55 -8.39 4.91
C ALA A 26 -5.61 -9.57 4.62
N ALA A 27 -6.02 -10.80 4.94
CA ALA A 27 -5.24 -12.00 4.63
C ALA A 27 -5.09 -12.21 3.13
N ALA A 28 -6.14 -12.02 2.34
CA ALA A 28 -6.08 -12.10 0.88
C ALA A 28 -5.15 -11.04 0.27
N PHE A 29 -5.16 -9.82 0.83
CA PHE A 29 -4.22 -8.76 0.42
C PHE A 29 -2.76 -9.15 0.72
N LEU A 30 -2.48 -9.60 1.94
CA LEU A 30 -1.14 -9.98 2.37
C LEU A 30 -0.62 -11.21 1.62
N HIS A 31 -1.49 -12.18 1.32
CA HIS A 31 -1.12 -13.37 0.55
C HIS A 31 -0.66 -12.98 -0.86
N ARG A 32 -1.44 -12.16 -1.58
CA ARG A 32 -1.05 -11.65 -2.90
C ARG A 32 0.25 -10.85 -2.85
N LEU A 33 0.45 -10.07 -1.79
CA LEU A 33 1.69 -9.32 -1.60
C LEU A 33 2.89 -10.27 -1.46
N ASN A 34 2.73 -11.36 -0.70
CA ASN A 34 3.76 -12.39 -0.48
C ASN A 34 4.04 -13.26 -1.72
N GLU A 35 3.10 -13.35 -2.67
CA GLU A 35 3.37 -13.97 -3.97
C GLU A 35 4.27 -13.08 -4.85
N LYS A 36 4.16 -11.76 -4.70
CA LYS A 36 4.88 -10.79 -5.54
C LYS A 36 6.26 -10.41 -4.99
N TYR A 37 6.41 -10.44 -3.67
CA TYR A 37 7.63 -10.05 -2.97
C TYR A 37 8.00 -11.15 -1.96
N ASP A 38 9.29 -11.42 -1.80
CA ASP A 38 9.75 -12.30 -0.72
C ASP A 38 9.68 -11.54 0.62
N LEU A 39 8.58 -11.73 1.37
CA LEU A 39 8.28 -10.98 2.59
C LEU A 39 8.72 -11.70 3.87
N PHE A 40 9.52 -12.78 3.77
CA PHE A 40 9.88 -13.63 4.90
C PHE A 40 10.59 -12.89 6.05
N ASP A 41 11.33 -11.81 5.77
CA ASP A 41 12.01 -10.99 6.78
C ASP A 41 11.49 -9.54 6.86
N ILE A 42 10.29 -9.29 6.31
CA ILE A 42 9.69 -7.96 6.30
C ILE A 42 8.80 -7.75 7.53
N VAL A 43 8.98 -6.60 8.17
CA VAL A 43 8.18 -6.18 9.32
C VAL A 43 7.00 -5.33 8.85
N PHE A 44 5.79 -5.87 8.98
CA PHE A 44 4.59 -5.13 8.64
C PHE A 44 4.19 -4.14 9.73
N LEU A 45 3.89 -2.91 9.30
CA LEU A 45 3.28 -1.86 10.10
C LEU A 45 1.79 -1.79 9.81
N VAL A 46 0.96 -2.33 10.72
CA VAL A 46 -0.49 -2.45 10.54
C VAL A 46 -1.26 -1.85 11.71
N ASP A 47 -2.51 -1.43 11.46
CA ASP A 47 -3.41 -0.95 12.51
C ASP A 47 -4.24 -2.10 13.11
N GLN A 48 -4.40 -2.10 14.44
CA GLN A 48 -5.31 -2.94 15.25
C GLN A 48 -5.48 -4.45 14.90
N PHE A 49 -6.37 -5.11 15.65
CA PHE A 49 -6.51 -6.56 15.79
C PHE A 49 -6.71 -7.35 14.47
N GLY A 50 -7.42 -6.79 13.48
CA GLY A 50 -7.77 -7.51 12.25
C GLY A 50 -6.54 -7.93 11.41
N TYR A 51 -5.54 -7.06 11.32
CA TYR A 51 -4.32 -7.35 10.58
C TYR A 51 -3.38 -8.29 11.33
N ARG A 52 -3.33 -8.22 12.66
CA ARG A 52 -2.53 -9.15 13.47
C ARG A 52 -2.98 -10.59 13.26
N THR A 53 -4.29 -10.83 13.24
CA THR A 53 -4.85 -12.16 12.96
C THR A 53 -4.53 -12.61 11.54
N ALA A 54 -4.59 -11.70 10.55
CA ALA A 54 -4.24 -12.02 9.16
C ALA A 54 -2.74 -12.35 9.00
N LEU A 55 -1.85 -11.60 9.66
CA LEU A 55 -0.40 -11.84 9.65
C LEU A 55 -0.05 -13.17 10.33
N ALA A 56 -0.65 -13.45 11.50
CA ALA A 56 -0.46 -14.72 12.19
C ALA A 56 -0.92 -15.92 11.34
N ARG A 57 -2.04 -15.81 10.62
CA ARG A 57 -2.51 -16.85 9.69
C ARG A 57 -1.53 -17.14 8.55
N LEU A 58 -0.72 -16.16 8.16
CA LEU A 58 0.24 -16.28 7.06
C LEU A 58 1.68 -16.54 7.55
N GLY A 59 1.91 -16.65 8.86
CA GLY A 59 3.24 -16.81 9.43
C GLY A 59 4.15 -15.58 9.27
N LEU A 60 3.58 -14.40 9.01
CA LEU A 60 4.33 -13.16 8.75
C LEU A 60 4.62 -12.40 10.06
N SER A 61 5.81 -11.81 10.15
CA SER A 61 6.22 -11.03 11.31
C SER A 61 5.50 -9.68 11.37
N SER A 62 5.14 -9.20 12.56
CA SER A 62 4.47 -7.90 12.72
C SER A 62 5.10 -7.09 13.86
N ARG A 63 5.24 -5.77 13.66
CA ARG A 63 5.54 -4.84 14.75
C ARG A 63 4.62 -3.64 14.66
N VAL A 64 4.19 -3.15 15.82
CA VAL A 64 3.46 -1.89 15.89
C VAL A 64 4.46 -0.76 16.10
N ASN A 65 4.62 0.10 15.09
CA ASN A 65 5.46 1.30 15.18
C ASN A 65 4.59 2.55 14.91
N TYR A 66 4.32 3.31 15.98
CA TYR A 66 3.44 4.48 15.94
C TYR A 66 4.06 5.71 15.24
N THR A 67 5.39 5.78 15.09
CA THR A 67 6.07 6.92 14.44
C THR A 67 6.01 6.80 12.92
N LYS A 68 6.40 5.64 12.38
CA LYS A 68 6.29 5.34 10.94
C LYS A 68 4.82 5.28 10.48
N ARG A 69 3.89 4.93 11.39
CA ARG A 69 2.43 4.97 11.19
C ARG A 69 1.91 6.35 10.74
N ASN A 70 2.31 7.43 11.40
CA ASN A 70 1.77 8.76 11.08
C ASN A 70 2.15 9.22 9.66
N LEU A 71 3.34 8.81 9.19
CA LEU A 71 3.77 9.06 7.81
C LEU A 71 2.92 8.27 6.80
N ILE A 72 2.68 6.99 7.09
CA ILE A 72 1.85 6.11 6.27
C ILE A 72 0.39 6.62 6.24
N GLU A 73 -0.18 7.01 7.37
CA GLU A 73 -1.55 7.55 7.46
C GLU A 73 -1.72 8.85 6.68
N LYS A 74 -0.78 9.80 6.80
CA LYS A 74 -0.80 11.04 6.01
C LYS A 74 -0.70 10.77 4.51
N TRP A 75 0.11 9.80 4.12
CA TRP A 75 0.21 9.37 2.74
C TRP A 75 -1.09 8.73 2.24
N PHE A 76 -1.68 7.80 3.01
CA PHE A 76 -2.97 7.20 2.69
C PHE A 76 -4.10 8.22 2.61
N HIS A 77 -4.07 9.25 3.45
CA HIS A 77 -5.02 10.34 3.39
C HIS A 77 -4.89 11.11 2.08
N THR A 78 -3.66 11.40 1.64
CA THR A 78 -3.39 12.03 0.34
C THR A 78 -3.87 11.15 -0.82
N LEU A 79 -3.62 9.84 -0.75
CA LEU A 79 -4.11 8.87 -1.74
C LEU A 79 -5.64 8.90 -1.83
N LYS A 80 -6.34 8.85 -0.68
CA LYS A 80 -7.80 8.94 -0.62
C LYS A 80 -8.32 10.25 -1.21
N ILE A 81 -7.72 11.39 -0.87
CA ILE A 81 -8.09 12.70 -1.45
C ILE A 81 -7.91 12.71 -2.98
N ARG A 82 -6.94 11.98 -3.53
CA ARG A 82 -6.76 11.88 -4.99
C ARG A 82 -7.76 10.91 -5.63
N ILE A 83 -8.22 9.91 -4.88
CA ILE A 83 -9.24 8.94 -5.30
C ILE A 83 -10.65 9.53 -5.24
N ASP A 84 -10.99 10.33 -4.22
CA ASP A 84 -12.36 10.79 -3.98
C ASP A 84 -12.93 11.63 -5.14
N PRO A 85 -12.22 12.63 -5.70
CA PRO A 85 -12.66 13.35 -6.90
C PRO A 85 -12.77 12.42 -8.11
N PHE A 86 -11.92 11.40 -8.17
CA PHE A 86 -11.86 10.44 -9.26
C PHE A 86 -13.05 9.48 -9.25
N HIS A 87 -13.44 9.00 -8.07
CA HIS A 87 -14.66 8.22 -7.84
C HIS A 87 -15.91 9.03 -8.20
N ASN A 88 -15.94 10.33 -7.91
CA ASN A 88 -17.06 11.19 -8.28
C ASN A 88 -17.15 11.45 -9.79
N SER A 89 -16.02 11.36 -10.51
CA SER A 89 -15.93 11.64 -11.95
C SER A 89 -16.17 10.40 -12.82
N TRP A 90 -16.07 9.18 -12.25
CA TRP A 90 -16.15 7.93 -13.01
C TRP A 90 -17.26 7.00 -12.52
N VAL A 91 -18.20 6.67 -13.40
CA VAL A 91 -19.19 5.60 -13.19
C VAL A 91 -18.51 4.26 -13.49
N GLY A 92 -17.68 3.76 -12.56
CA GLY A 92 -16.70 2.71 -12.85
C GLY A 92 -16.94 1.37 -12.15
N SER A 93 -16.82 0.28 -12.91
CA SER A 93 -16.79 -1.11 -12.42
C SER A 93 -15.54 -1.40 -11.56
N ARG A 94 -15.49 -2.55 -10.87
CA ARG A 94 -14.28 -2.98 -10.12
C ARG A 94 -13.01 -3.03 -10.98
N SER A 95 -13.14 -3.37 -12.27
CA SER A 95 -12.00 -3.42 -13.20
C SER A 95 -11.40 -2.04 -13.44
N SER A 96 -12.25 -1.01 -13.56
CA SER A 96 -11.83 0.38 -13.75
C SER A 96 -11.05 0.93 -12.56
N VAL A 97 -11.44 0.52 -11.34
CA VAL A 97 -10.72 0.89 -10.11
C VAL A 97 -9.34 0.24 -10.05
N ARG A 98 -9.23 -1.03 -10.47
CA ARG A 98 -7.95 -1.75 -10.51
C ARG A 98 -6.98 -1.10 -11.50
N GLU A 99 -7.44 -0.85 -12.72
CA GLU A 99 -6.63 -0.21 -13.76
C GLU A 99 -6.13 1.17 -13.29
N TRP A 100 -6.99 1.94 -12.61
CA TRP A 100 -6.57 3.20 -12.02
C TRP A 100 -5.48 3.03 -10.96
N PHE A 101 -5.60 2.06 -10.06
CA PHE A 101 -4.53 1.81 -9.07
C PHE A 101 -3.23 1.45 -9.75
N GLU A 102 -3.26 0.63 -10.80
CA GLU A 102 -2.08 0.27 -11.58
C GLU A 102 -1.43 1.52 -12.21
N GLN A 103 -2.21 2.41 -12.83
CA GLN A 103 -1.70 3.68 -13.36
C GLN A 103 -1.17 4.61 -12.28
N PHE A 104 -1.87 4.73 -11.14
CA PHE A 104 -1.45 5.56 -10.02
C PHE A 104 -0.12 5.06 -9.43
N MET A 105 0.00 3.74 -9.20
CA MET A 105 1.23 3.14 -8.71
C MET A 105 2.39 3.38 -9.67
N HIS A 106 2.15 3.24 -10.99
CA HIS A 106 3.16 3.52 -12.00
C HIS A 106 3.61 4.99 -11.96
N TYR A 107 2.67 5.94 -11.98
CA TYR A 107 2.97 7.36 -11.85
C TYR A 107 3.77 7.67 -10.58
N TYR A 108 3.30 7.17 -9.44
CA TYR A 108 3.93 7.45 -8.16
C TYR A 108 5.33 6.85 -8.06
N ASN A 109 5.51 5.58 -8.44
CA ASN A 109 6.77 4.88 -8.26
C ASN A 109 7.83 5.29 -9.29
N CYS A 110 7.42 5.65 -10.51
CA CYS A 110 8.36 5.84 -11.62
C CYS A 110 8.48 7.29 -12.10
N GLN A 111 7.55 8.17 -11.76
CA GLN A 111 7.52 9.53 -12.35
C GLN A 111 7.47 10.64 -11.31
N ARG A 112 7.02 10.35 -10.09
CA ARG A 112 6.87 11.36 -9.04
C ARG A 112 8.18 11.48 -8.23
N PRO A 113 8.86 12.63 -8.25
CA PRO A 113 10.01 12.86 -7.38
C PRO A 113 9.59 13.08 -5.92
N HIS A 114 10.43 12.64 -4.99
CA HIS A 114 10.22 12.78 -3.55
C HIS A 114 11.30 13.63 -2.91
N GLN A 115 10.89 14.70 -2.21
CA GLN A 115 11.82 15.50 -1.41
C GLN A 115 12.53 14.66 -0.34
N ALA A 116 11.86 13.63 0.19
CA ALA A 116 12.47 12.71 1.16
C ALA A 116 13.50 11.74 0.55
N LEU A 117 13.61 11.70 -0.78
CA LEU A 117 14.55 10.87 -1.56
C LEU A 117 15.48 11.76 -2.40
N ASP A 118 15.77 12.98 -1.93
CA ASP A 118 16.61 13.95 -2.64
C ASP A 118 16.17 14.25 -4.08
N GLY A 119 14.85 14.22 -4.32
CA GLY A 119 14.25 14.47 -5.63
C GLY A 119 14.17 13.24 -6.53
N LYS A 120 14.64 12.07 -6.10
CA LYS A 120 14.48 10.80 -6.83
C LYS A 120 13.05 10.27 -6.73
N THR A 121 12.71 9.43 -7.69
CA THR A 121 11.54 8.56 -7.66
C THR A 121 11.78 7.33 -6.79
N PRO A 122 10.73 6.69 -6.27
CA PRO A 122 10.89 5.46 -5.48
C PRO A 122 11.65 4.35 -6.22
N ILE A 123 11.45 4.21 -7.54
CA ILE A 123 12.11 3.16 -8.31
C ILE A 123 13.62 3.43 -8.48
N GLU A 124 14.01 4.69 -8.65
CA GLU A 124 15.41 5.09 -8.70
C GLU A 124 16.10 4.86 -7.36
N GLU A 125 15.40 5.04 -6.24
CA GLU A 125 15.96 4.78 -4.92
C GLU A 125 16.18 3.28 -4.68
N VAL A 126 15.29 2.40 -5.14
CA VAL A 126 15.45 0.94 -5.03
C VAL A 126 16.62 0.40 -5.88
N GLN A 127 16.95 1.09 -6.96
CA GLN A 127 18.00 0.67 -7.91
C GLN A 127 19.40 1.18 -7.57
N ASN A 128 19.54 2.04 -6.57
CA ASN A 128 20.84 2.52 -6.07
C ASN A 128 21.39 1.61 -4.98
#